data_AF-A0A8C4UAH9-F1
#
_entry.id   AF-A0A8C4UAH9-F1
#
_cell.length_a   1.000
_cell.length_b   1.000
_cell.length_c   1.000
_cell.angle_alpha   90.00
_cell.angle_beta   90.00
_cell.angle_gamma   90.00
#
_symmetry.space_group_name_H-M   'P 1'
#
loop_
_entity.id
_entity.type
_entity.pdbx_description
1 polymer ?
#
loop_
_entity_poly.entity_id
_entity_poly.type
_entity_poly.pdbx_seq_one_letter_code
_entity_poly.pdbx_strand_id
1 'polypeptide(L)'
;MQSRYVERSRPSAVAIASSRRAAPPWGWGSVAPAALSSYRAPRHPAAAARGRVAAPRGPVGGPGRGGLLQRRRCGRGAVRSGAVLPAGMLRVRCLRGGSRGAEAAHFIGSRLGRVFTGWVQRSFQSTQAATASQNACAAADNKATSPVPKDCPVCSYNEWDPLEEVIVGRAENACVPPFSVEVKANTYEKYWGFYQKFGGQSFPKGHLKKAIAEIEEMCNILKREGVIVKRPDPIDWSVKYKTPDFESTGMYAAMPRDILLVVGNEIIEAPMAWRARFFEYRAYRKIIKDYFNCGAKWTAAPKPTMADELYDQDYPIHSVEDRHKLAAQGKFVTTEFEPCFDAADFIRAGKDIFVQRSQVTNYMGIEWMRRHLAPDYRVHIISFKDPNPMHIDATFNIIGPGLVLSNPDRPCHQIELFKKAGWTVIRPPVPLIPDDHPLWMSSKWLSMNVLMLDEKRVMVDANETSIQKMFENLGISTIKVNIRHANSLGGGFHCWTCDIRRRGTLQSYFD
;
A
#
# COMPACT_ATOMS: atom_id res chain seq x y z
N MET A 1 28.70 15.05 -80.73
CA MET A 1 27.29 14.63 -80.85
C MET A 1 26.43 15.51 -79.94
N GLN A 2 25.12 15.59 -80.20
CA GLN A 2 24.24 16.71 -79.79
C GLN A 2 23.56 16.58 -78.41
N SER A 3 23.17 17.74 -77.85
CA SER A 3 21.98 17.97 -76.98
C SER A 3 22.04 17.44 -75.52
N ARG A 4 21.41 18.06 -74.50
CA ARG A 4 20.36 19.11 -74.42
C ARG A 4 20.67 20.20 -73.37
N TYR A 5 19.90 21.28 -73.43
CA TYR A 5 19.99 22.51 -72.62
C TYR A 5 18.78 22.66 -71.66
N VAL A 6 18.87 23.68 -70.79
CA VAL A 6 17.82 24.53 -70.17
C VAL A 6 17.69 24.48 -68.64
N GLU A 7 17.86 25.67 -68.05
CA GLU A 7 17.77 26.02 -66.63
C GLU A 7 16.32 26.05 -66.08
N ARG A 8 16.18 26.20 -64.75
CA ARG A 8 14.92 26.58 -64.10
C ARG A 8 15.09 27.84 -63.24
N SER A 9 14.24 28.82 -63.50
CA SER A 9 14.13 30.10 -62.79
C SER A 9 13.06 30.06 -61.68
N ARG A 10 13.11 31.07 -60.79
CA ARG A 10 12.23 31.26 -59.61
C ARG A 10 10.78 31.60 -59.99
N PRO A 11 9.85 31.54 -59.03
CA PRO A 11 8.84 32.60 -58.91
C PRO A 11 8.70 33.19 -57.49
N SER A 12 7.86 34.23 -57.39
CA SER A 12 7.83 35.26 -56.34
C SER A 12 6.70 35.11 -55.31
N ALA A 13 6.73 35.95 -54.26
CA ALA A 13 5.66 36.09 -53.27
C ALA A 13 4.52 37.02 -53.74
N VAL A 14 3.28 36.74 -53.32
CA VAL A 14 2.10 37.65 -53.37
C VAL A 14 1.20 37.39 -52.15
N ALA A 15 0.57 38.45 -51.62
CA ALA A 15 -0.34 38.41 -50.47
C ALA A 15 -1.82 38.21 -50.87
N ILE A 16 -2.67 37.74 -49.95
CA ILE A 16 -4.14 37.75 -50.09
C ILE A 16 -4.78 38.22 -48.77
N ALA A 17 -5.82 39.05 -48.88
CA ALA A 17 -6.60 39.57 -47.76
C ALA A 17 -8.08 39.14 -47.82
N SER A 18 -8.68 39.08 -46.62
CA SER A 18 -10.12 39.24 -46.33
C SER A 18 -11.20 38.43 -47.08
N SER A 19 -12.06 37.77 -46.31
CA SER A 19 -13.51 37.85 -46.53
C SER A 19 -14.25 37.91 -45.19
N ARG A 20 -15.32 38.72 -45.13
CA ARG A 20 -16.25 38.82 -43.98
C ARG A 20 -17.63 38.33 -44.41
N ARG A 21 -18.36 37.65 -43.53
CA ARG A 21 -19.84 37.67 -43.47
C ARG A 21 -20.31 37.71 -42.02
N ALA A 22 -21.30 38.54 -41.73
CA ALA A 22 -22.12 38.57 -40.51
C ALA A 22 -23.46 37.85 -40.80
N ALA A 23 -24.44 37.62 -39.91
CA ALA A 23 -24.75 37.92 -38.50
C ALA A 23 -25.70 36.76 -38.00
N PRO A 24 -26.59 36.84 -36.96
CA PRO A 24 -26.88 37.84 -35.92
C PRO A 24 -26.94 37.27 -34.46
N PRO A 25 -27.32 38.05 -33.41
CA PRO A 25 -27.06 37.69 -32.00
C PRO A 25 -28.30 37.56 -31.07
N TRP A 26 -28.23 36.65 -30.08
CA TRP A 26 -28.99 36.62 -28.80
C TRP A 26 -28.17 35.76 -27.80
N GLY A 27 -28.14 35.94 -26.48
CA GLY A 27 -28.67 36.95 -25.57
C GLY A 27 -28.16 36.61 -24.15
N TRP A 28 -27.87 37.59 -23.28
CA TRP A 28 -27.31 37.32 -21.96
C TRP A 28 -28.36 36.78 -20.98
N GLY A 29 -28.06 35.65 -20.34
CA GLY A 29 -28.91 35.02 -19.31
C GLY A 29 -28.10 34.69 -18.05
N SER A 30 -28.07 35.60 -17.10
CA SER A 30 -27.45 35.41 -15.79
C SER A 30 -28.35 34.60 -14.85
N VAL A 31 -27.83 33.50 -14.27
CA VAL A 31 -28.48 32.78 -13.17
C VAL A 31 -27.46 32.54 -12.06
N ALA A 32 -27.73 33.10 -10.88
CA ALA A 32 -26.97 32.88 -9.65
C ALA A 32 -27.42 31.57 -8.96
N PRO A 33 -26.59 30.95 -8.09
CA PRO A 33 -26.87 29.62 -7.55
C PRO A 33 -27.92 29.65 -6.43
N ALA A 34 -28.85 28.69 -6.47
CA ALA A 34 -29.77 28.44 -5.37
C ALA A 34 -29.11 27.54 -4.30
N ALA A 35 -29.00 28.05 -3.07
CA ALA A 35 -28.61 27.27 -1.90
C ALA A 35 -29.86 26.80 -1.14
N LEU A 36 -29.93 25.52 -0.78
CA LEU A 36 -30.82 24.88 0.22
C LEU A 36 -30.18 23.50 0.51
N SER A 37 -29.51 23.23 1.64
CA SER A 37 -29.96 23.21 3.04
C SER A 37 -30.65 21.91 3.48
N SER A 38 -30.20 21.41 4.65
CA SER A 38 -30.84 20.46 5.57
C SER A 38 -30.90 18.95 5.20
N TYR A 39 -29.99 18.23 5.84
CA TYR A 39 -30.14 16.83 6.27
C TYR A 39 -31.51 16.53 6.91
N ARG A 40 -32.07 15.35 6.64
CA ARG A 40 -32.94 14.61 7.58
C ARG A 40 -32.63 13.11 7.52
N ALA A 41 -32.26 12.53 8.67
CA ALA A 41 -32.05 11.10 8.82
C ALA A 41 -33.38 10.34 8.91
N PRO A 42 -33.50 9.12 8.33
CA PRO A 42 -34.64 8.23 8.58
C PRO A 42 -34.59 7.65 9.99
N ARG A 43 -35.75 7.55 10.66
CA ARG A 43 -35.88 6.92 11.99
C ARG A 43 -36.05 5.40 11.86
N HIS A 44 -35.45 4.65 12.79
CA HIS A 44 -35.81 3.24 13.03
C HIS A 44 -37.27 3.11 13.51
N PRO A 45 -37.99 2.06 13.10
CA PRO A 45 -39.03 1.43 13.91
C PRO A 45 -38.45 0.31 14.80
N ALA A 46 -38.99 0.15 16.00
CA ALA A 46 -38.50 -0.79 17.01
C ALA A 46 -39.26 -2.14 17.00
N ALA A 47 -38.55 -3.16 17.45
CA ALA A 47 -38.98 -4.44 18.04
C ALA A 47 -40.47 -4.86 18.00
N ALA A 48 -40.69 -6.09 17.51
CA ALA A 48 -41.76 -6.96 17.95
C ALA A 48 -41.18 -8.32 18.37
N ALA A 49 -41.49 -8.77 19.59
CA ALA A 49 -41.06 -10.05 20.13
C ALA A 49 -42.26 -10.91 20.52
N ARG A 50 -42.28 -12.19 20.12
CA ARG A 50 -42.84 -13.37 20.83
C ARG A 50 -42.95 -14.57 19.88
N GLY A 51 -42.64 -15.77 20.38
CA GLY A 51 -42.88 -17.03 19.64
C GLY A 51 -42.01 -18.22 20.06
N ARG A 52 -42.27 -18.81 21.24
CA ARG A 52 -41.73 -20.14 21.62
C ARG A 52 -42.85 -21.20 21.58
N VAL A 53 -42.74 -22.20 20.71
CA VAL A 53 -43.36 -23.55 20.81
C VAL A 53 -42.44 -24.48 19.99
N ALA A 54 -41.57 -25.30 20.58
CA ALA A 54 -41.77 -26.62 21.21
C ALA A 54 -41.94 -27.79 20.21
N ALA A 55 -41.21 -28.89 20.47
CA ALA A 55 -41.20 -30.12 19.68
C ALA A 55 -41.67 -31.34 20.50
N PRO A 56 -42.16 -32.42 19.85
CA PRO A 56 -42.14 -33.79 20.37
C PRO A 56 -41.17 -34.68 19.54
N ARG A 57 -40.37 -35.60 20.09
CA ARG A 57 -40.72 -36.97 20.57
C ARG A 57 -41.56 -37.77 19.55
N GLY A 58 -41.29 -39.02 19.15
CA GLY A 58 -40.37 -40.07 19.64
C GLY A 58 -40.46 -41.34 18.74
N PRO A 59 -39.90 -42.51 19.12
CA PRO A 59 -39.40 -43.50 18.16
C PRO A 59 -40.16 -44.85 18.02
N VAL A 60 -39.99 -45.48 16.85
CA VAL A 60 -40.16 -46.92 16.48
C VAL A 60 -39.20 -47.19 15.28
N GLY A 61 -38.57 -48.35 15.01
CA GLY A 61 -38.51 -49.67 15.66
C GLY A 61 -37.44 -50.59 14.99
N GLY A 62 -37.63 -51.92 14.98
CA GLY A 62 -36.83 -52.93 14.22
C GLY A 62 -37.65 -54.22 14.00
N PRO A 63 -37.08 -55.45 13.80
CA PRO A 63 -35.65 -55.85 13.65
C PRO A 63 -35.38 -56.98 12.58
N GLY A 64 -34.13 -57.49 12.49
CA GLY A 64 -33.74 -58.78 11.86
C GLY A 64 -32.30 -58.76 11.27
N ARG A 65 -31.25 -59.38 11.84
CA ARG A 65 -30.86 -60.83 11.90
C ARG A 65 -30.81 -61.53 10.53
N GLY A 66 -29.74 -62.22 10.09
CA GLY A 66 -28.39 -62.42 10.67
C GLY A 66 -27.61 -63.58 10.00
N GLY A 67 -26.33 -63.80 10.37
CA GLY A 67 -25.48 -64.95 9.97
C GLY A 67 -24.64 -64.78 8.69
N LEU A 68 -23.51 -65.47 8.47
CA LEU A 68 -22.70 -66.34 9.34
C LEU A 68 -21.22 -66.40 8.83
N LEU A 69 -20.28 -66.89 9.64
CA LEU A 69 -18.86 -67.05 9.29
C LEU A 69 -18.59 -68.21 8.31
N GLN A 70 -17.49 -68.15 7.55
CA GLN A 70 -16.50 -69.26 7.51
C GLN A 70 -15.06 -68.82 7.13
N ARG A 71 -14.09 -69.74 7.29
CA ARG A 71 -12.63 -69.50 7.37
C ARG A 71 -11.83 -70.25 6.29
N ARG A 72 -10.52 -69.92 6.20
CA ARG A 72 -9.39 -70.64 5.55
C ARG A 72 -9.24 -70.33 4.04
N ARG A 73 -8.04 -70.35 3.42
CA ARG A 73 -6.75 -70.98 3.77
C ARG A 73 -5.53 -70.05 3.62
N CYS A 74 -4.40 -70.47 4.20
CA CYS A 74 -3.07 -69.86 4.05
C CYS A 74 -2.36 -70.27 2.74
N GLY A 75 -1.44 -69.42 2.28
CA GLY A 75 -0.30 -69.77 1.42
C GLY A 75 1.00 -69.27 2.06
N ARG A 76 2.09 -70.07 2.03
CA ARG A 76 3.36 -69.77 2.72
C ARG A 76 4.39 -69.13 1.77
N GLY A 77 5.25 -68.28 2.33
CA GLY A 77 6.52 -67.86 1.72
C GLY A 77 7.47 -67.35 2.80
N ALA A 78 8.45 -68.17 3.20
CA ALA A 78 9.57 -67.75 4.06
C ALA A 78 10.67 -67.12 3.16
N VAL A 79 11.68 -66.39 3.64
CA VAL A 79 12.83 -66.93 4.41
C VAL A 79 13.74 -65.78 4.88
N ARG A 80 14.09 -65.77 6.18
CA ARG A 80 15.32 -65.22 6.83
C ARG A 80 15.74 -63.75 6.63
N SER A 81 16.67 -63.19 7.41
CA SER A 81 16.94 -63.21 8.87
C SER A 81 18.19 -62.37 9.11
N GLY A 82 18.20 -61.45 10.08
CA GLY A 82 19.40 -60.68 10.40
C GLY A 82 19.18 -59.73 11.58
N ALA A 83 19.39 -60.23 12.79
CA ALA A 83 19.36 -59.43 14.01
C ALA A 83 20.73 -59.51 14.69
N VAL A 84 21.30 -58.36 15.08
CA VAL A 84 22.19 -58.19 16.25
C VAL A 84 22.02 -56.73 16.77
N LEU A 85 22.00 -56.60 18.09
CA LEU A 85 21.92 -55.39 18.93
C LEU A 85 23.25 -55.27 19.74
N PRO A 86 23.48 -54.31 20.67
CA PRO A 86 23.05 -52.90 20.82
C PRO A 86 24.22 -51.95 21.22
N ALA A 87 23.86 -50.77 21.77
CA ALA A 87 24.54 -50.02 22.84
C ALA A 87 25.29 -48.71 22.47
N GLY A 88 25.01 -47.65 23.26
CA GLY A 88 25.56 -46.30 23.06
C GLY A 88 24.83 -45.21 23.85
N MET A 89 24.62 -45.41 25.16
CA MET A 89 23.86 -44.46 26.01
C MET A 89 24.78 -43.37 26.59
N LEU A 90 24.66 -42.13 26.10
CA LEU A 90 25.37 -40.96 26.63
C LEU A 90 24.42 -40.10 27.49
N ARG A 91 24.57 -40.21 28.82
CA ARG A 91 23.96 -39.28 29.79
C ARG A 91 24.94 -38.14 30.08
N VAL A 92 24.57 -36.90 29.72
CA VAL A 92 25.22 -35.69 30.25
C VAL A 92 24.40 -35.20 31.44
N ARG A 93 24.99 -35.23 32.64
CA ARG A 93 24.47 -34.52 33.82
C ARG A 93 24.95 -33.07 33.77
N CYS A 94 24.05 -32.11 33.84
CA CYS A 94 24.41 -30.73 34.17
C CYS A 94 23.89 -30.42 35.59
N LEU A 95 24.80 -30.00 36.48
CA LEU A 95 24.52 -29.76 37.89
C LEU A 95 23.87 -28.39 38.10
N ARG A 96 22.81 -28.34 38.91
CA ARG A 96 22.42 -27.09 39.58
C ARG A 96 23.37 -26.87 40.76
N GLY A 97 24.05 -25.73 40.79
CA GLY A 97 24.77 -25.21 41.94
C GLY A 97 24.41 -23.76 42.16
N GLY A 98 24.16 -23.35 43.40
CA GLY A 98 23.83 -21.97 43.75
C GLY A 98 24.23 -21.62 45.18
N SER A 99 24.80 -20.42 45.33
CA SER A 99 25.20 -19.74 46.57
C SER A 99 25.43 -18.27 46.18
N ARG A 100 24.85 -17.24 46.83
CA ARG A 100 25.28 -16.61 48.11
C ARG A 100 26.80 -16.38 48.15
N GLY A 101 27.37 -15.20 48.42
CA GLY A 101 26.85 -13.85 48.77
C GLY A 101 28.00 -13.00 49.41
N ALA A 102 27.75 -11.72 49.74
CA ALA A 102 28.72 -10.68 50.22
C ALA A 102 29.64 -10.08 49.12
N GLU A 103 30.10 -8.82 49.17
CA GLU A 103 30.11 -7.73 50.18
C GLU A 103 29.35 -6.49 49.63
N ALA A 104 28.55 -5.71 50.38
CA ALA A 104 28.88 -4.65 51.37
C ALA A 104 29.84 -3.54 50.85
N ALA A 105 29.71 -2.24 51.13
CA ALA A 105 28.64 -1.30 51.55
C ALA A 105 29.36 0.03 51.91
N HIS A 106 28.80 1.20 51.61
CA HIS A 106 29.20 2.44 52.32
C HIS A 106 28.00 3.39 52.55
N PHE A 107 27.98 3.98 53.75
CA PHE A 107 26.86 4.72 54.37
C PHE A 107 26.71 6.15 53.82
N ILE A 108 25.49 6.68 53.57
CA ILE A 108 24.48 7.27 54.48
C ILE A 108 24.81 8.66 55.03
N GLY A 109 23.87 9.60 54.83
CA GLY A 109 23.67 10.81 55.64
C GLY A 109 22.96 11.93 54.86
N SER A 110 21.85 12.52 55.29
CA SER A 110 20.93 12.22 56.41
C SER A 110 19.55 12.84 56.16
N ARG A 111 18.49 12.33 56.80
CA ARG A 111 17.11 12.85 56.69
C ARG A 111 16.46 12.93 58.07
N LEU A 112 16.07 14.12 58.50
CA LEU A 112 15.23 14.40 59.68
C LEU A 112 14.40 15.67 59.39
N GLY A 113 13.11 15.79 59.75
CA GLY A 113 12.16 14.80 60.25
C GLY A 113 10.85 15.45 60.77
N ARG A 114 9.75 14.66 60.82
CA ARG A 114 8.44 14.91 61.52
C ARG A 114 7.59 16.08 60.97
N VAL A 115 6.38 15.86 60.42
CA VAL A 115 5.09 15.44 61.02
C VAL A 115 4.50 16.49 61.99
N PHE A 116 3.49 17.26 61.56
CA PHE A 116 2.11 17.26 62.09
C PHE A 116 1.15 18.15 61.27
N THR A 117 -0.14 18.08 61.59
CA THR A 117 -1.31 18.69 60.93
C THR A 117 -1.51 20.19 61.24
N GLY A 118 -2.29 20.90 60.42
CA GLY A 118 -2.93 22.17 60.83
C GLY A 118 -3.39 23.09 59.70
N TRP A 119 -4.67 23.48 59.70
CA TRP A 119 -5.17 24.66 58.98
C TRP A 119 -4.53 25.95 59.53
N VAL A 120 -4.44 27.01 58.71
CA VAL A 120 -5.07 28.34 58.95
C VAL A 120 -4.76 29.32 57.81
N GLN A 121 -5.74 30.14 57.44
CA GLN A 121 -5.59 31.25 56.49
C GLN A 121 -4.97 32.49 57.15
N ARG A 122 -4.13 33.22 56.40
CA ARG A 122 -4.03 34.70 56.27
C ARG A 122 -2.96 34.96 55.19
N SER A 123 -3.26 35.61 54.05
CA SER A 123 -3.71 37.00 53.87
C SER A 123 -2.65 38.01 54.35
N PHE A 124 -2.06 38.76 53.41
CA PHE A 124 -1.87 40.22 53.34
C PHE A 124 -0.91 40.49 52.17
N GLN A 125 -1.42 41.04 51.05
CA GLN A 125 -1.15 42.40 50.53
C GLN A 125 0.31 42.63 50.07
N SER A 126 0.59 43.27 48.93
CA SER A 126 0.01 44.55 48.50
C SER A 126 0.16 44.83 46.99
N THR A 127 -0.83 45.54 46.40
CA THR A 127 -0.74 46.59 45.34
C THR A 127 0.26 46.44 44.16
N GLN A 128 -0.08 46.64 42.88
CA GLN A 128 -0.91 47.72 42.30
C GLN A 128 -1.74 47.28 41.07
N ALA A 129 -2.65 48.14 40.63
CA ALA A 129 -3.62 47.88 39.57
C ALA A 129 -3.13 48.26 38.16
N ALA A 130 -3.68 47.55 37.15
CA ALA A 130 -4.34 48.04 35.92
C ALA A 130 -3.66 49.14 35.05
N THR A 131 -3.83 49.19 33.72
CA THR A 131 -4.92 48.72 32.83
C THR A 131 -4.39 48.16 31.50
N ALA A 132 -5.24 47.40 30.79
CA ALA A 132 -4.94 46.87 29.47
C ALA A 132 -4.91 47.94 28.35
N SER A 133 -4.19 47.66 27.27
CA SER A 133 -4.42 48.22 25.95
C SER A 133 -4.45 47.10 24.92
N GLN A 134 -5.60 46.91 24.26
CA GLN A 134 -5.66 46.09 23.05
C GLN A 134 -5.07 46.88 21.89
N ASN A 135 -4.21 46.27 21.08
CA ASN A 135 -4.29 46.39 19.63
C ASN A 135 -3.50 45.27 18.95
N ALA A 136 -3.97 44.89 17.77
CA ALA A 136 -3.47 43.74 17.02
C ALA A 136 -2.08 43.99 16.41
N CYS A 137 -1.31 42.91 16.23
CA CYS A 137 -0.47 42.71 15.06
C CYS A 137 -0.09 41.21 14.95
N ALA A 138 0.10 40.74 13.72
CA ALA A 138 0.34 39.33 13.43
C ALA A 138 1.69 38.85 13.98
N ALA A 139 1.67 37.85 14.86
CA ALA A 139 2.83 36.99 15.09
C ALA A 139 2.84 35.93 13.99
N ALA A 140 3.73 36.07 13.02
CA ALA A 140 3.93 35.06 11.99
C ALA A 140 4.45 33.77 12.64
N ASP A 141 3.72 32.68 12.44
CA ASP A 141 4.05 31.35 12.95
C ASP A 141 5.18 30.72 12.08
N ASN A 142 6.35 31.36 12.11
CA ASN A 142 7.58 30.88 11.49
C ASN A 142 8.16 29.73 12.34
N LYS A 143 7.43 28.60 12.38
CA LYS A 143 8.05 27.30 12.58
C LYS A 143 8.90 27.00 11.34
N ALA A 144 10.09 27.58 11.32
CA ALA A 144 11.13 27.20 10.37
C ALA A 144 11.37 25.70 10.52
N THR A 145 11.00 24.95 9.50
CA THR A 145 11.34 23.53 9.38
C THR A 145 12.86 23.41 9.52
N SER A 146 13.30 22.68 10.54
CA SER A 146 14.74 22.52 10.79
C SER A 146 15.38 21.95 9.52
N PRO A 147 16.45 22.57 8.99
CA PRO A 147 17.00 22.17 7.70
C PRO A 147 17.40 20.70 7.77
N VAL A 148 16.92 19.91 6.80
CA VAL A 148 17.24 18.49 6.68
C VAL A 148 18.77 18.33 6.71
N PRO A 149 19.33 17.47 7.58
CA PRO A 149 20.78 17.21 7.59
C PRO A 149 21.23 16.82 6.19
N LYS A 150 22.29 17.46 5.67
CA LYS A 150 22.79 17.22 4.30
C LYS A 150 23.12 15.75 4.01
N ASP A 151 23.36 14.97 5.06
CA ASP A 151 23.77 13.57 5.02
C ASP A 151 22.63 12.58 5.34
N CYS A 152 21.38 13.05 5.47
CA CYS A 152 20.24 12.18 5.77
C CYS A 152 19.99 11.19 4.60
N PRO A 153 20.04 9.86 4.82
CA PRO A 153 19.93 8.89 3.74
C PRO A 153 18.52 8.76 3.17
N VAL A 154 17.50 9.22 3.92
CA VAL A 154 16.09 9.29 3.49
C VAL A 154 15.81 10.72 3.04
N CYS A 155 15.44 10.90 1.77
CA CYS A 155 15.01 12.18 1.21
C CYS A 155 14.28 11.95 -0.13
N SER A 156 12.95 11.87 -0.13
CA SER A 156 12.17 11.76 -1.37
C SER A 156 10.84 12.52 -1.28
N TYR A 157 10.55 13.36 -2.29
CA TYR A 157 9.40 14.27 -2.31
C TYR A 157 8.36 13.95 -3.40
N ASN A 158 8.76 13.20 -4.43
CA ASN A 158 7.96 12.92 -5.62
C ASN A 158 8.41 11.58 -6.23
N GLU A 159 7.75 11.13 -7.30
CA GLU A 159 8.03 9.83 -7.91
C GLU A 159 9.07 9.86 -9.06
N TRP A 160 9.69 11.03 -9.37
CA TRP A 160 10.46 11.22 -10.61
C TRP A 160 11.81 11.94 -10.49
N ASP A 161 12.14 12.58 -9.37
CA ASP A 161 13.48 13.16 -9.16
C ASP A 161 14.57 12.07 -9.27
N PRO A 162 15.81 12.39 -9.68
CA PRO A 162 16.87 11.40 -9.89
C PRO A 162 17.09 10.45 -8.70
N LEU A 163 16.81 9.17 -8.91
CA LEU A 163 16.83 8.11 -7.91
C LEU A 163 18.26 7.77 -7.49
N GLU A 164 18.50 7.72 -6.18
CA GLU A 164 19.81 7.40 -5.59
C GLU A 164 19.78 6.16 -4.71
N GLU A 165 18.70 5.93 -3.97
CA GLU A 165 18.56 4.76 -3.09
C GLU A 165 17.14 4.23 -3.05
N VAL A 166 16.99 2.90 -3.11
CA VAL A 166 15.71 2.20 -3.23
C VAL A 166 15.72 0.88 -2.44
N ILE A 167 14.60 0.55 -1.79
CA ILE A 167 14.33 -0.81 -1.30
C ILE A 167 13.63 -1.58 -2.41
N VAL A 168 14.14 -2.77 -2.77
CA VAL A 168 13.46 -3.72 -3.68
C VAL A 168 13.00 -4.94 -2.89
N GLY A 169 11.79 -5.42 -3.14
CA GLY A 169 11.18 -6.52 -2.39
C GLY A 169 11.81 -7.91 -2.55
N ARG A 170 11.16 -8.91 -1.94
CA ARG A 170 11.51 -10.34 -1.99
C ARG A 170 10.30 -11.23 -2.30
N ALA A 171 10.52 -12.22 -3.16
CA ALA A 171 9.55 -13.27 -3.51
C ALA A 171 9.70 -14.53 -2.64
N GLU A 172 10.80 -14.62 -1.88
CA GLU A 172 11.17 -15.76 -1.05
C GLU A 172 10.11 -16.04 0.02
N ASN A 173 9.75 -17.32 0.16
CA ASN A 173 8.76 -17.84 1.11
C ASN A 173 7.35 -17.21 1.01
N ALA A 174 7.02 -16.51 -0.09
CA ALA A 174 5.71 -15.90 -0.25
C ALA A 174 4.57 -16.94 -0.11
N CYS A 175 3.63 -16.65 0.78
CA CYS A 175 2.49 -17.48 1.10
C CYS A 175 1.19 -16.86 0.58
N VAL A 176 0.30 -17.73 0.09
CA VAL A 176 -1.06 -17.38 -0.27
C VAL A 176 -1.79 -17.01 1.03
N PRO A 177 -2.35 -15.80 1.17
CA PRO A 177 -3.08 -15.41 2.36
C PRO A 177 -4.32 -16.31 2.57
N PRO A 178 -4.76 -16.57 3.81
CA PRO A 178 -6.05 -17.18 4.08
C PRO A 178 -7.18 -16.42 3.37
N PHE A 179 -8.20 -17.13 2.86
CA PHE A 179 -9.27 -16.51 2.07
C PHE A 179 -10.34 -15.87 2.96
N SER A 180 -9.98 -14.77 3.60
CA SER A 180 -10.86 -13.90 4.38
C SER A 180 -11.58 -12.85 3.51
N VAL A 181 -12.52 -12.11 4.09
CA VAL A 181 -13.43 -11.21 3.35
C VAL A 181 -12.69 -10.09 2.63
N GLU A 182 -11.61 -9.55 3.22
CA GLU A 182 -10.78 -8.50 2.61
C GLU A 182 -9.92 -9.04 1.46
N VAL A 183 -9.45 -10.30 1.55
CA VAL A 183 -8.76 -10.98 0.44
C VAL A 183 -9.72 -11.24 -0.72
N LYS A 184 -10.96 -11.65 -0.43
CA LYS A 184 -12.02 -11.84 -1.43
C LYS A 184 -12.39 -10.53 -2.14
N ALA A 185 -12.61 -9.45 -1.40
CA ALA A 185 -12.95 -8.14 -1.96
C ALA A 185 -11.87 -7.62 -2.93
N ASN A 186 -10.61 -7.96 -2.69
CA ASN A 186 -9.47 -7.42 -3.39
C ASN A 186 -8.90 -8.31 -4.51
N THR A 187 -9.50 -9.49 -4.76
CA THR A 187 -9.03 -10.44 -5.76
C THR A 187 -10.11 -10.74 -6.81
N TYR A 188 -9.70 -11.09 -8.03
CA TYR A 188 -10.62 -11.47 -9.10
C TYR A 188 -11.24 -12.84 -8.82
N GLU A 189 -12.51 -13.00 -9.19
CA GLU A 189 -13.33 -14.20 -8.97
C GLU A 189 -12.69 -15.46 -9.57
N LYS A 190 -11.97 -15.32 -10.69
CA LYS A 190 -11.19 -16.42 -11.32
C LYS A 190 -10.12 -17.03 -10.41
N TYR A 191 -9.71 -16.35 -9.34
CA TYR A 191 -8.70 -16.84 -8.37
C TYR A 191 -9.26 -17.16 -6.99
N TRP A 192 -10.55 -16.92 -6.70
CA TRP A 192 -11.12 -17.22 -5.38
C TRP A 192 -10.95 -18.70 -4.99
N GLY A 193 -11.18 -19.64 -5.93
CA GLY A 193 -10.92 -21.07 -5.73
C GLY A 193 -9.45 -21.43 -5.48
N PHE A 194 -8.49 -20.61 -5.94
CA PHE A 194 -7.07 -20.77 -5.62
C PHE A 194 -6.79 -20.37 -4.16
N TYR A 195 -7.28 -19.21 -3.71
CA TYR A 195 -7.11 -18.78 -2.32
C TYR A 195 -7.82 -19.73 -1.33
N GLN A 196 -9.04 -20.17 -1.64
CA GLN A 196 -9.77 -21.16 -0.83
C GLN A 196 -8.99 -22.47 -0.65
N LYS A 197 -8.26 -22.92 -1.69
CA LYS A 197 -7.52 -24.18 -1.68
C LYS A 197 -6.12 -24.08 -1.07
N PHE A 198 -5.45 -22.94 -1.24
CA PHE A 198 -4.03 -22.77 -0.92
C PHE A 198 -3.74 -21.75 0.18
N GLY A 199 -4.75 -21.08 0.76
CA GLY A 199 -4.56 -20.14 1.86
C GLY A 199 -3.75 -20.73 3.02
N GLY A 200 -2.75 -19.99 3.48
CA GLY A 200 -1.76 -20.43 4.48
C GLY A 200 -0.61 -21.27 3.92
N GLN A 201 -0.58 -21.59 2.62
CA GLN A 201 0.48 -22.37 1.97
C GLN A 201 1.34 -21.47 1.06
N SER A 202 2.55 -21.93 0.73
CA SER A 202 3.43 -21.28 -0.26
C SER A 202 2.72 -21.08 -1.60
N PHE A 203 2.94 -19.92 -2.25
CA PHE A 203 2.70 -19.79 -3.69
C PHE A 203 3.52 -20.84 -4.47
N PRO A 204 3.12 -21.21 -5.70
CA PRO A 204 3.78 -22.27 -6.48
C PRO A 204 5.30 -22.07 -6.59
N LYS A 205 6.09 -22.96 -5.98
CA LYS A 205 7.55 -22.81 -5.83
C LYS A 205 8.30 -22.64 -7.16
N GLY A 206 7.84 -23.31 -8.22
CA GLY A 206 8.40 -23.16 -9.57
C GLY A 206 8.16 -21.78 -10.19
N HIS A 207 7.09 -21.10 -9.77
CA HIS A 207 6.79 -19.72 -10.16
C HIS A 207 7.61 -18.73 -9.33
N LEU A 208 7.66 -18.92 -8.00
CA LEU A 208 8.50 -18.10 -7.11
C LEU A 208 9.98 -18.13 -7.52
N LYS A 209 10.52 -19.29 -7.91
CA LYS A 209 11.91 -19.40 -8.42
C LYS A 209 12.19 -18.47 -9.61
N LYS A 210 11.22 -18.27 -10.49
CA LYS A 210 11.35 -17.36 -11.65
C LYS A 210 11.23 -15.90 -11.21
N ALA A 211 10.25 -15.58 -10.37
CA ALA A 211 10.09 -14.23 -9.80
C ALA A 211 11.34 -13.77 -9.03
N ILE A 212 11.98 -14.66 -8.26
CA ILE A 212 13.27 -14.37 -7.60
C ILE A 212 14.34 -14.00 -8.64
N ALA A 213 14.51 -14.80 -9.70
CA ALA A 213 15.52 -14.53 -10.73
C ALA A 213 15.27 -13.21 -11.49
N GLU A 214 14.01 -12.91 -11.80
CA GLU A 214 13.60 -11.64 -12.44
C GLU A 214 13.92 -10.43 -11.55
N ILE A 215 13.62 -10.51 -10.25
CA ILE A 215 13.85 -9.42 -9.29
C ILE A 215 15.34 -9.26 -8.94
N GLU A 216 16.14 -10.33 -8.93
CA GLU A 216 17.60 -10.19 -8.82
C GLU A 216 18.20 -9.47 -10.04
N GLU A 217 17.73 -9.73 -11.28
CA GLU A 217 18.21 -8.98 -12.44
C GLU A 217 17.70 -7.52 -12.45
N MET A 218 16.47 -7.26 -12.01
CA MET A 218 16.00 -5.89 -11.74
C MET A 218 16.95 -5.17 -10.76
N CYS A 219 17.37 -5.84 -9.68
CA CYS A 219 18.36 -5.30 -8.73
C CYS A 219 19.74 -5.08 -9.37
N ASN A 220 20.18 -5.94 -10.30
CA ASN A 220 21.45 -5.76 -11.01
C ASN A 220 21.40 -4.55 -11.96
N ILE A 221 20.28 -4.37 -12.67
CA ILE A 221 20.06 -3.24 -13.56
C ILE A 221 20.01 -1.93 -12.76
N LEU A 222 19.26 -1.86 -11.66
CA LEU A 222 19.26 -0.67 -10.78
C LEU A 222 20.66 -0.28 -10.30
N LYS A 223 21.51 -1.25 -9.92
CA LYS A 223 22.91 -0.98 -9.55
C LYS A 223 23.75 -0.47 -10.72
N ARG A 224 23.55 -0.99 -11.94
CA ARG A 224 24.23 -0.49 -13.17
C ARG A 224 23.80 0.95 -13.51
N GLU A 225 22.55 1.30 -13.23
CA GLU A 225 22.00 2.66 -13.38
C GLU A 225 22.43 3.63 -12.25
N GLY A 226 23.29 3.19 -11.33
CA GLY A 226 23.87 3.99 -10.24
C GLY A 226 23.07 4.02 -8.95
N VAL A 227 21.99 3.24 -8.83
CA VAL A 227 21.09 3.25 -7.66
C VAL A 227 21.57 2.29 -6.57
N ILE A 228 21.61 2.76 -5.33
CA ILE A 228 21.85 1.93 -4.14
C ILE A 228 20.61 1.07 -3.88
N VAL A 229 20.77 -0.26 -3.91
CA VAL A 229 19.68 -1.21 -3.68
C VAL A 229 19.78 -1.86 -2.31
N LYS A 230 18.76 -1.63 -1.46
CA LYS A 230 18.51 -2.38 -0.22
C LYS A 230 17.44 -3.45 -0.46
N ARG A 231 17.43 -4.50 0.37
CA ARG A 231 16.48 -5.63 0.28
C ARG A 231 16.01 -6.01 1.69
N PRO A 232 14.71 -6.31 1.90
CA PRO A 232 14.22 -6.73 3.22
C PRO A 232 14.91 -8.02 3.69
N ASP A 233 14.89 -8.26 4.99
CA ASP A 233 15.39 -9.51 5.57
C ASP A 233 14.50 -10.70 5.13
N PRO A 234 15.07 -11.88 4.80
CA PRO A 234 14.28 -13.08 4.54
C PRO A 234 13.47 -13.51 5.77
N ILE A 235 12.17 -13.72 5.59
CA ILE A 235 11.24 -14.18 6.63
C ILE A 235 10.53 -15.44 6.13
N ASP A 236 10.18 -16.34 7.05
CA ASP A 236 9.21 -17.41 6.80
C ASP A 236 7.79 -16.86 7.04
N TRP A 237 7.04 -16.67 5.95
CA TRP A 237 5.68 -16.15 5.98
C TRP A 237 4.62 -17.22 6.29
N SER A 238 5.00 -18.50 6.34
CA SER A 238 4.08 -19.59 6.72
C SER A 238 3.84 -19.65 8.24
N VAL A 239 4.65 -18.94 9.03
CA VAL A 239 4.51 -18.85 10.49
C VAL A 239 3.14 -18.26 10.84
N LYS A 240 2.32 -19.08 11.50
CA LYS A 240 1.02 -18.67 12.06
C LYS A 240 1.25 -17.80 13.30
N TYR A 241 0.51 -16.71 13.41
CA TYR A 241 0.52 -15.79 14.55
C TYR A 241 -0.90 -15.47 15.00
N LYS A 242 -1.00 -15.05 16.26
CA LYS A 242 -2.26 -14.74 16.93
C LYS A 242 -2.15 -13.40 17.67
N THR A 243 -3.08 -12.49 17.41
CA THR A 243 -3.35 -11.31 18.25
C THR A 243 -4.49 -11.67 19.24
N PRO A 244 -4.89 -10.77 20.16
CA PRO A 244 -6.13 -10.96 20.92
C PRO A 244 -7.36 -11.11 20.01
N ASP A 245 -7.34 -10.46 18.85
CA ASP A 245 -8.50 -10.20 17.98
C ASP A 245 -8.63 -11.21 16.82
N PHE A 246 -7.51 -11.73 16.29
CA PHE A 246 -7.52 -12.67 15.18
C PHE A 246 -6.31 -13.63 15.16
N GLU A 247 -6.35 -14.61 14.26
CA GLU A 247 -5.24 -15.52 13.98
C GLU A 247 -5.04 -15.65 12.46
N SER A 248 -3.79 -15.61 11.98
CA SER A 248 -3.48 -15.69 10.54
C SER A 248 -2.07 -16.24 10.29
N THR A 249 -1.74 -16.53 9.03
CA THR A 249 -0.36 -16.68 8.55
C THR A 249 0.14 -15.35 7.97
N GLY A 250 1.43 -15.27 7.66
CA GLY A 250 1.98 -14.16 6.88
C GLY A 250 1.61 -14.25 5.39
N MET A 251 2.13 -13.28 4.64
CA MET A 251 1.97 -13.19 3.20
C MET A 251 3.34 -13.13 2.50
N TYR A 252 4.00 -11.97 2.46
CA TYR A 252 5.29 -11.76 1.79
C TYR A 252 5.90 -10.38 2.15
N ALA A 253 7.07 -10.07 1.58
CA ALA A 253 7.66 -8.72 1.56
C ALA A 253 8.09 -8.34 0.12
N ALA A 254 7.24 -8.64 -0.86
CA ALA A 254 7.49 -8.36 -2.27
C ALA A 254 7.25 -6.89 -2.63
N MET A 255 6.34 -6.21 -1.92
CA MET A 255 5.86 -4.88 -2.30
C MET A 255 6.18 -3.84 -1.21
N PRO A 256 7.44 -3.33 -1.13
CA PRO A 256 7.79 -2.26 -0.21
C PRO A 256 6.86 -1.03 -0.29
N ARG A 257 6.31 -0.73 -1.48
CA ARG A 257 5.40 0.40 -1.72
C ARG A 257 4.13 0.35 -0.88
N ASP A 258 3.63 -0.86 -0.63
CA ASP A 258 2.35 -1.07 0.06
C ASP A 258 2.45 -0.73 1.55
N ILE A 259 3.64 -0.86 2.13
CA ILE A 259 3.88 -0.72 3.57
C ILE A 259 4.79 0.46 3.95
N LEU A 260 5.59 0.99 3.02
CA LEU A 260 6.51 2.11 3.28
C LEU A 260 6.22 3.28 2.34
N LEU A 261 5.90 4.43 2.92
CA LEU A 261 5.88 5.72 2.23
C LEU A 261 7.02 6.60 2.74
N VAL A 262 7.75 7.25 1.83
CA VAL A 262 8.75 8.26 2.17
C VAL A 262 8.21 9.65 1.83
N VAL A 263 8.23 10.55 2.81
CA VAL A 263 7.76 11.95 2.65
C VAL A 263 8.85 12.88 3.18
N GLY A 264 9.62 13.47 2.28
CA GLY A 264 10.82 14.21 2.63
C GLY A 264 11.84 13.30 3.32
N ASN A 265 12.30 13.67 4.51
CA ASN A 265 13.24 12.90 5.31
C ASN A 265 12.58 11.92 6.30
N GLU A 266 11.29 11.62 6.10
CA GLU A 266 10.51 10.72 6.94
C GLU A 266 10.12 9.43 6.21
N ILE A 267 10.36 8.29 6.86
CA ILE A 267 9.82 6.99 6.46
C ILE A 267 8.66 6.59 7.38
N ILE A 268 7.51 6.31 6.76
CA ILE A 268 6.25 6.00 7.42
C ILE A 268 5.90 4.53 7.16
N GLU A 269 5.80 3.73 8.22
CA GLU A 269 5.21 2.39 8.17
C GLU A 269 3.68 2.51 8.17
N ALA A 270 3.05 2.01 7.10
CA ALA A 270 1.61 1.95 6.96
C ALA A 270 0.98 0.92 7.94
N PRO A 271 -0.26 1.13 8.38
CA PRO A 271 -0.95 0.23 9.28
C PRO A 271 -1.31 -1.09 8.61
N MET A 272 -1.49 -1.10 7.28
CA MET A 272 -2.11 -2.17 6.48
C MET A 272 -3.59 -2.38 6.83
N ALA A 273 -4.33 -3.09 5.98
CA ALA A 273 -5.71 -3.51 6.28
C ALA A 273 -5.95 -5.02 6.18
N TRP A 274 -5.00 -5.82 5.72
CA TRP A 274 -5.14 -7.28 5.65
C TRP A 274 -4.57 -7.96 6.88
N ARG A 275 -5.32 -8.89 7.47
CA ARG A 275 -4.88 -9.69 8.64
C ARG A 275 -3.56 -10.39 8.37
N ALA A 276 -3.36 -10.93 7.15
CA ALA A 276 -2.14 -11.61 6.72
C ALA A 276 -0.89 -10.70 6.59
N ARG A 277 -1.06 -9.38 6.52
CA ARG A 277 0.01 -8.38 6.39
C ARG A 277 0.38 -7.68 7.71
N PHE A 278 -0.25 -8.06 8.82
CA PHE A 278 -0.09 -7.38 10.11
C PHE A 278 1.38 -7.23 10.53
N PHE A 279 2.17 -8.31 10.41
CA PHE A 279 3.59 -8.33 10.80
C PHE A 279 4.60 -8.11 9.65
N GLU A 280 4.14 -7.66 8.47
CA GLU A 280 4.98 -7.48 7.27
C GLU A 280 6.15 -6.50 7.49
N TYR A 281 5.94 -5.47 8.33
CA TYR A 281 6.95 -4.48 8.71
C TYR A 281 8.25 -5.10 9.24
N ARG A 282 8.18 -6.30 9.85
CA ARG A 282 9.33 -6.98 10.46
C ARG A 282 10.48 -7.20 9.47
N ALA A 283 10.18 -7.39 8.19
CA ALA A 283 11.18 -7.61 7.15
C ALA A 283 12.02 -6.36 6.84
N TYR A 284 11.52 -5.17 7.17
CA TYR A 284 12.14 -3.88 6.85
C TYR A 284 12.86 -3.25 8.04
N ARG A 285 12.58 -3.70 9.28
CA ARG A 285 13.07 -3.07 10.52
C ARG A 285 14.58 -2.98 10.65
N LYS A 286 15.37 -3.80 9.98
CA LYS A 286 16.83 -3.64 9.94
C LYS A 286 17.22 -2.37 9.16
N ILE A 287 16.75 -2.26 7.92
CA ILE A 287 16.98 -1.10 7.05
C ILE A 287 16.48 0.19 7.71
N ILE A 288 15.28 0.18 8.27
CA ILE A 288 14.66 1.37 8.86
C ILE A 288 15.45 1.86 10.09
N LYS A 289 15.95 0.94 10.94
CA LYS A 289 16.85 1.31 12.06
C LYS A 289 18.17 1.89 11.57
N ASP A 290 18.75 1.33 10.50
CA ASP A 290 19.99 1.85 9.92
C ASP A 290 19.77 3.31 9.43
N TYR A 291 18.64 3.61 8.79
CA TYR A 291 18.27 4.98 8.40
C TYR A 291 18.00 5.92 9.58
N PHE A 292 17.28 5.44 10.60
CA PHE A 292 17.00 6.21 11.82
C PHE A 292 18.29 6.60 12.56
N ASN A 293 19.24 5.67 12.68
CA ASN A 293 20.57 5.94 13.24
C ASN A 293 21.37 6.98 12.44
N CYS A 294 21.07 7.14 11.15
CA CYS A 294 21.63 8.16 10.26
C CYS A 294 20.75 9.43 10.14
N GLY A 295 19.83 9.66 11.09
CA GLY A 295 19.08 10.91 11.21
C GLY A 295 17.75 11.01 10.43
N ALA A 296 17.29 9.92 9.82
CA ALA A 296 15.96 9.89 9.21
C ALA A 296 14.85 9.91 10.28
N LYS A 297 13.75 10.62 10.02
CA LYS A 297 12.53 10.49 10.83
C LYS A 297 11.90 9.12 10.54
N TRP A 298 11.51 8.39 11.57
CA TRP A 298 10.80 7.12 11.44
C TRP A 298 9.49 7.18 12.21
N THR A 299 8.39 6.97 11.50
CA THR A 299 7.03 6.93 12.04
C THR A 299 6.39 5.58 11.73
N ALA A 300 5.59 5.07 12.65
CA ALA A 300 4.63 4.01 12.39
C ALA A 300 3.23 4.54 12.64
N ALA A 301 2.34 4.38 11.65
CA ALA A 301 0.93 4.70 11.84
C ALA A 301 0.30 3.83 12.95
N PRO A 302 -0.78 4.28 13.61
CA PRO A 302 -1.48 3.49 14.61
C PRO A 302 -1.85 2.13 14.05
N LYS A 303 -1.30 1.05 14.65
CA LYS A 303 -1.54 -0.30 14.15
C LYS A 303 -2.97 -0.72 14.51
N PRO A 304 -3.85 -1.00 13.53
CA PRO A 304 -5.23 -1.39 13.80
C PRO A 304 -5.26 -2.73 14.53
N THR A 305 -6.28 -2.93 15.36
CA THR A 305 -6.61 -4.24 15.94
C THR A 305 -6.88 -5.28 14.85
N MET A 306 -7.46 -4.85 13.72
CA MET A 306 -8.03 -5.72 12.70
C MET A 306 -9.05 -6.72 13.28
N ALA A 307 -9.81 -6.29 14.30
CA ALA A 307 -10.98 -6.99 14.81
C ALA A 307 -12.07 -7.11 13.74
N ASP A 308 -13.11 -7.90 13.99
CA ASP A 308 -14.15 -8.16 12.97
C ASP A 308 -14.92 -6.90 12.59
N GLU A 309 -15.00 -5.90 13.48
CA GLU A 309 -15.61 -4.58 13.28
C GLU A 309 -14.92 -3.73 12.21
N LEU A 310 -13.64 -3.98 11.89
CA LEU A 310 -12.96 -3.31 10.78
C LEU A 310 -13.50 -3.75 9.41
N TYR A 311 -14.22 -4.89 9.34
CA TYR A 311 -14.66 -5.49 8.09
C TYR A 311 -16.18 -5.71 8.03
N ASP A 312 -16.80 -5.35 6.91
CA ASP A 312 -18.12 -5.81 6.53
C ASP A 312 -18.04 -7.32 6.18
N GLN A 313 -18.33 -8.17 7.16
CA GLN A 313 -18.27 -9.64 7.02
C GLN A 313 -19.26 -10.16 5.97
N ASP A 314 -20.37 -9.44 5.76
CA ASP A 314 -21.43 -9.77 4.81
C ASP A 314 -21.28 -8.99 3.47
N TYR A 315 -20.11 -8.39 3.22
CA TYR A 315 -19.85 -7.55 2.05
C TYR A 315 -20.29 -8.26 0.74
N PRO A 316 -21.32 -7.74 0.03
CA PRO A 316 -22.09 -8.52 -0.94
C PRO A 316 -21.43 -8.56 -2.33
N ILE A 317 -20.20 -9.08 -2.37
CA ILE A 317 -19.41 -9.30 -3.59
C ILE A 317 -19.59 -10.74 -4.11
N HIS A 318 -20.15 -10.89 -5.31
CA HIS A 318 -20.23 -12.18 -6.03
C HIS A 318 -19.40 -12.15 -7.32
N SER A 319 -19.11 -10.95 -7.83
CA SER A 319 -18.26 -10.66 -8.99
C SER A 319 -17.48 -9.36 -8.78
N VAL A 320 -16.49 -9.09 -9.64
CA VAL A 320 -15.82 -7.78 -9.67
C VAL A 320 -16.77 -6.63 -10.05
N GLU A 321 -17.81 -6.90 -10.84
CA GLU A 321 -18.83 -5.91 -11.21
C GLU A 321 -19.63 -5.43 -9.99
N ASP A 322 -19.98 -6.34 -9.07
CA ASP A 322 -20.66 -5.98 -7.81
C ASP A 322 -19.80 -5.04 -6.97
N ARG A 323 -18.50 -5.34 -6.86
CA ARG A 323 -17.55 -4.48 -6.15
C ARG A 323 -17.47 -3.08 -6.74
N HIS A 324 -17.50 -2.95 -8.07
CA HIS A 324 -17.49 -1.63 -8.72
C HIS A 324 -18.79 -0.86 -8.44
N LYS A 325 -19.95 -1.53 -8.46
CA LYS A 325 -21.24 -0.94 -8.05
C LYS A 325 -21.26 -0.53 -6.57
N LEU A 326 -20.64 -1.32 -5.69
CA LEU A 326 -20.53 -1.03 -4.26
C LEU A 326 -19.59 0.16 -4.00
N ALA A 327 -18.41 0.18 -4.61
CA ALA A 327 -17.47 1.30 -4.50
C ALA A 327 -18.08 2.62 -4.99
N ALA A 328 -18.87 2.59 -6.08
CA ALA A 328 -19.62 3.76 -6.56
C ALA A 328 -20.73 4.24 -5.59
N GLN A 329 -21.20 3.37 -4.69
CA GLN A 329 -22.11 3.72 -3.58
C GLN A 329 -21.37 4.16 -2.30
N GLY A 330 -20.04 4.23 -2.32
CA GLY A 330 -19.23 4.48 -1.13
C GLY A 330 -19.12 3.27 -0.17
N LYS A 331 -19.47 2.06 -0.64
CA LYS A 331 -19.42 0.81 0.14
C LYS A 331 -18.17 0.00 -0.20
N PHE A 332 -17.48 -0.45 0.82
CA PHE A 332 -16.22 -1.18 0.75
C PHE A 332 -16.17 -2.20 1.89
N VAL A 333 -15.30 -3.19 1.78
CA VAL A 333 -15.12 -4.22 2.82
C VAL A 333 -14.60 -3.62 4.12
N THR A 334 -13.79 -2.56 4.09
CA THR A 334 -13.31 -1.87 5.28
C THR A 334 -14.30 -0.81 5.78
N THR A 335 -14.61 -0.87 7.07
CA THR A 335 -15.42 0.13 7.78
C THR A 335 -14.57 1.34 8.20
N GLU A 336 -15.18 2.30 8.89
CA GLU A 336 -14.50 3.42 9.57
C GLU A 336 -14.43 3.15 11.10
N PHE A 337 -14.11 1.92 11.50
CA PHE A 337 -13.94 1.55 12.93
C PHE A 337 -12.63 2.10 13.52
N GLU A 338 -11.53 1.97 12.78
CA GLU A 338 -10.20 2.44 13.16
C GLU A 338 -9.38 2.80 11.89
N PRO A 339 -8.29 3.58 11.99
CA PRO A 339 -7.50 3.97 10.81
C PRO A 339 -6.82 2.77 10.15
N CYS A 340 -7.11 2.53 8.87
CA CYS A 340 -6.38 1.55 8.04
C CYS A 340 -6.06 2.12 6.65
N PHE A 341 -4.88 1.79 6.13
CA PHE A 341 -4.42 2.12 4.79
C PHE A 341 -3.20 1.28 4.39
N ASP A 342 -3.05 1.08 3.08
CA ASP A 342 -1.79 0.67 2.45
C ASP A 342 -1.14 1.94 1.85
N ALA A 343 0.18 2.09 1.99
CA ALA A 343 0.92 3.24 1.47
C ALA A 343 0.79 3.41 -0.06
N ALA A 344 0.59 2.32 -0.82
CA ALA A 344 0.44 2.34 -2.27
C ALA A 344 -0.90 2.92 -2.77
N ASP A 345 -1.84 3.28 -1.89
CA ASP A 345 -2.99 4.14 -2.27
C ASP A 345 -2.63 5.62 -2.35
N PHE A 346 -1.44 6.03 -1.86
CA PHE A 346 -0.91 7.38 -1.92
C PHE A 346 0.14 7.51 -3.03
N ILE A 347 0.16 8.64 -3.72
CA ILE A 347 1.20 8.99 -4.71
C ILE A 347 1.60 10.46 -4.59
N ARG A 348 2.90 10.76 -4.69
CA ARG A 348 3.47 12.05 -4.27
C ARG A 348 3.83 12.94 -5.45
N ALA A 349 3.55 14.23 -5.31
CA ALA A 349 3.93 15.30 -6.21
C ALA A 349 4.42 16.52 -5.39
N GLY A 350 5.53 16.34 -4.66
CA GLY A 350 6.11 17.40 -3.83
C GLY A 350 5.23 17.72 -2.63
N LYS A 351 4.71 18.94 -2.56
CA LYS A 351 3.77 19.39 -1.51
C LYS A 351 2.41 18.70 -1.58
N ASP A 352 2.05 18.09 -2.70
CA ASP A 352 0.74 17.49 -2.92
C ASP A 352 0.83 15.97 -2.96
N ILE A 353 0.01 15.31 -2.16
CA ILE A 353 -0.08 13.85 -2.10
C ILE A 353 -1.52 13.47 -2.45
N PHE A 354 -1.68 12.66 -3.49
CA PHE A 354 -2.98 12.20 -3.95
C PHE A 354 -3.27 10.82 -3.40
N VAL A 355 -4.50 10.60 -2.93
CA VAL A 355 -4.93 9.32 -2.36
C VAL A 355 -6.32 8.95 -2.83
N GLN A 356 -6.61 7.66 -2.95
CA GLN A 356 -7.98 7.15 -3.11
C GLN A 356 -8.46 6.47 -1.83
N ARG A 357 -9.78 6.57 -1.57
CA ARG A 357 -10.45 5.66 -0.65
C ARG A 357 -10.64 4.33 -1.38
N SER A 358 -10.00 3.27 -0.89
CA SER A 358 -9.95 1.94 -1.51
C SER A 358 -10.59 0.89 -0.59
N GLN A 359 -10.52 -0.39 -0.95
CA GLN A 359 -10.94 -1.48 -0.07
C GLN A 359 -10.00 -1.64 1.15
N VAL A 360 -8.77 -1.12 1.12
CA VAL A 360 -7.78 -1.18 2.22
C VAL A 360 -7.51 0.18 2.88
N THR A 361 -7.83 1.28 2.22
CA THR A 361 -7.59 2.65 2.69
C THR A 361 -8.90 3.36 2.97
N ASN A 362 -9.19 3.56 4.26
CA ASN A 362 -10.42 4.18 4.75
C ASN A 362 -10.25 5.68 5.05
N TYR A 363 -11.34 6.40 5.27
CA TYR A 363 -11.27 7.85 5.50
C TYR A 363 -10.55 8.21 6.79
N MET A 364 -10.64 7.38 7.84
CA MET A 364 -9.85 7.55 9.06
C MET A 364 -8.32 7.45 8.83
N GLY A 365 -7.88 6.53 7.97
CA GLY A 365 -6.47 6.38 7.57
C GLY A 365 -5.97 7.58 6.76
N ILE A 366 -6.78 8.04 5.80
CA ILE A 366 -6.49 9.27 5.03
C ILE A 366 -6.41 10.49 5.94
N GLU A 367 -7.34 10.64 6.88
CA GLU A 367 -7.38 11.73 7.83
C GLU A 367 -6.18 11.72 8.79
N TRP A 368 -5.72 10.54 9.21
CA TRP A 368 -4.48 10.41 9.98
C TRP A 368 -3.28 10.96 9.20
N MET A 369 -3.10 10.51 7.95
CA MET A 369 -2.04 11.01 7.06
C MET A 369 -2.12 12.53 6.84
N ARG A 370 -3.31 13.05 6.55
CA ARG A 370 -3.56 14.49 6.34
C ARG A 370 -3.20 15.32 7.56
N ARG A 371 -3.52 14.84 8.76
CA ARG A 371 -3.23 15.54 10.03
C ARG A 371 -1.77 15.43 10.45
N HIS A 372 -1.13 14.31 10.15
CA HIS A 372 0.27 14.03 10.46
C HIS A 372 1.24 14.87 9.62
N LEU A 373 0.93 15.08 8.33
CA LEU A 373 1.82 15.79 7.39
C LEU A 373 1.52 17.30 7.24
N ALA A 374 0.47 17.81 7.87
CA ALA A 374 0.16 19.23 7.86
C ALA A 374 1.12 20.04 8.77
N PRO A 375 1.46 21.30 8.41
CA PRO A 375 0.96 22.08 7.28
C PRO A 375 1.79 21.95 5.99
N ASP A 376 2.94 21.26 6.03
CA ASP A 376 3.93 21.27 4.94
C ASP A 376 3.44 20.55 3.67
N TYR A 377 2.57 19.54 3.83
CA TYR A 377 1.98 18.76 2.73
C TYR A 377 0.45 18.82 2.73
N ARG A 378 -0.13 18.71 1.53
CA ARG A 378 -1.56 18.71 1.23
C ARG A 378 -1.96 17.30 0.77
N VAL A 379 -2.83 16.62 1.51
CA VAL A 379 -3.37 15.30 1.13
C VAL A 379 -4.73 15.47 0.45
N HIS A 380 -4.83 15.08 -0.82
CA HIS A 380 -6.00 15.26 -1.67
C HIS A 380 -6.67 13.93 -1.98
N ILE A 381 -7.96 13.81 -1.67
CA ILE A 381 -8.75 12.62 -2.04
C ILE A 381 -9.21 12.73 -3.49
N ILE A 382 -8.80 11.78 -4.32
CA ILE A 382 -9.29 11.58 -5.68
C ILE A 382 -9.97 10.22 -5.82
N SER A 383 -10.74 10.06 -6.89
CA SER A 383 -11.62 8.91 -7.10
C SER A 383 -11.74 8.57 -8.58
N PHE A 384 -12.01 7.31 -8.88
CA PHE A 384 -12.01 6.78 -10.24
C PHE A 384 -13.28 5.96 -10.48
N LYS A 385 -13.71 5.90 -11.74
CA LYS A 385 -14.66 4.87 -12.19
C LYS A 385 -13.98 3.50 -12.11
N ASP A 386 -14.75 2.46 -11.76
CA ASP A 386 -14.32 1.06 -11.73
C ASP A 386 -12.93 0.84 -11.08
N PRO A 387 -12.69 1.40 -9.87
CA PRO A 387 -11.36 1.53 -9.31
C PRO A 387 -10.67 0.17 -9.09
N ASN A 388 -9.34 0.20 -9.03
CA ASN A 388 -8.59 -0.93 -8.46
C ASN A 388 -9.07 -1.12 -7.01
N PRO A 389 -9.36 -2.35 -6.53
CA PRO A 389 -9.74 -2.57 -5.13
C PRO A 389 -8.74 -1.99 -4.13
N MET A 390 -7.46 -1.94 -4.49
CA MET A 390 -6.38 -1.34 -3.71
C MET A 390 -5.34 -0.76 -4.66
N HIS A 391 -4.61 0.22 -4.17
CA HIS A 391 -3.42 0.84 -4.77
C HIS A 391 -3.70 1.71 -6.02
N ILE A 392 -3.12 2.91 -6.03
CA ILE A 392 -3.41 3.97 -6.99
C ILE A 392 -2.45 3.96 -8.19
N ASP A 393 -1.26 3.40 -8.02
CA ASP A 393 -0.12 3.42 -8.94
C ASP A 393 -0.28 2.57 -10.22
N ALA A 394 -1.29 1.71 -10.31
CA ALA A 394 -1.75 1.06 -11.56
C ALA A 394 -3.02 1.72 -12.14
N THR A 395 -3.38 2.91 -11.66
CA THR A 395 -4.57 3.67 -12.04
C THR A 395 -4.22 5.12 -12.41
N PHE A 396 -3.37 5.76 -11.63
CA PHE A 396 -2.95 7.15 -11.78
C PHE A 396 -1.49 7.27 -11.32
N ASN A 397 -0.55 7.06 -12.25
CA ASN A 397 0.89 7.02 -11.96
C ASN A 397 1.54 8.34 -12.43
N ILE A 398 2.03 9.15 -11.49
CA ILE A 398 2.63 10.45 -11.76
C ILE A 398 4.11 10.25 -12.08
N ILE A 399 4.54 10.64 -13.27
CA ILE A 399 5.83 10.26 -13.85
C ILE A 399 6.75 11.45 -14.14
N GLY A 400 6.33 12.67 -13.80
CA GLY A 400 7.13 13.88 -13.98
C GLY A 400 6.39 15.14 -13.51
N PRO A 401 7.06 16.30 -13.49
CA PRO A 401 6.43 17.58 -13.14
C PRO A 401 5.25 17.86 -14.08
N GLY A 402 4.03 17.82 -13.56
CA GLY A 402 2.82 18.00 -14.36
C GLY A 402 2.55 16.91 -15.39
N LEU A 403 3.09 15.68 -15.24
CA LEU A 403 2.92 14.58 -16.19
C LEU A 403 2.42 13.31 -15.51
N VAL A 404 1.26 12.79 -15.94
CA VAL A 404 0.61 11.63 -15.32
C VAL A 404 0.07 10.63 -16.33
N LEU A 405 0.25 9.34 -16.03
CA LEU A 405 -0.40 8.22 -16.70
C LEU A 405 -1.76 7.96 -16.02
N SER A 406 -2.86 8.27 -16.71
CA SER A 406 -4.22 7.96 -16.27
C SER A 406 -4.73 6.73 -17.02
N ASN A 407 -5.02 5.66 -16.27
CA ASN A 407 -5.58 4.42 -16.80
C ASN A 407 -6.89 4.69 -17.59
N PRO A 408 -7.02 4.22 -18.84
CA PRO A 408 -8.19 4.53 -19.66
C PRO A 408 -9.48 3.80 -19.21
N ASP A 409 -9.35 2.64 -18.54
CA ASP A 409 -10.49 1.89 -18.01
C ASP A 409 -11.01 2.51 -16.70
N ARG A 410 -10.15 3.28 -16.00
CA ARG A 410 -10.39 3.84 -14.66
C ARG A 410 -10.27 5.38 -14.67
N PRO A 411 -11.11 6.12 -15.42
CA PRO A 411 -11.02 7.57 -15.50
C PRO A 411 -11.22 8.24 -14.13
N CYS A 412 -10.34 9.19 -13.81
CA CYS A 412 -10.42 10.02 -12.60
C CYS A 412 -11.61 10.99 -12.68
N HIS A 413 -12.46 11.02 -11.66
CA HIS A 413 -13.58 11.95 -11.57
C HIS A 413 -13.10 13.41 -11.40
N GLN A 414 -11.94 13.61 -10.78
CA GLN A 414 -11.32 14.90 -10.53
C GLN A 414 -10.34 15.35 -11.65
N ILE A 415 -10.37 14.72 -12.84
CA ILE A 415 -9.35 14.95 -13.88
C ILE A 415 -9.23 16.41 -14.35
N GLU A 416 -10.32 17.19 -14.27
CA GLU A 416 -10.31 18.61 -14.62
C GLU A 416 -9.51 19.49 -13.65
N LEU A 417 -9.22 19.03 -12.42
CA LEU A 417 -8.30 19.75 -11.52
C LEU A 417 -6.88 19.72 -12.06
N PHE A 418 -6.39 18.55 -12.48
CA PHE A 418 -5.07 18.36 -13.07
C PHE A 418 -4.93 19.14 -14.38
N LYS A 419 -5.93 19.11 -15.25
CA LYS A 419 -5.92 19.91 -16.50
C LYS A 419 -5.87 21.42 -16.23
N LYS A 420 -6.55 21.90 -15.18
CA LYS A 420 -6.52 23.33 -14.78
C LYS A 420 -5.16 23.74 -14.24
N ALA A 421 -4.49 22.86 -13.49
CA ALA A 421 -3.08 23.02 -13.08
C ALA A 421 -2.06 22.81 -14.24
N GLY A 422 -2.53 22.71 -15.49
CA GLY A 422 -1.66 22.56 -16.67
C GLY A 422 -1.07 21.17 -16.89
N TRP A 423 -1.52 20.14 -16.18
CA TRP A 423 -0.93 18.80 -16.27
C TRP A 423 -1.26 18.11 -17.60
N THR A 424 -0.23 17.47 -18.16
CA THR A 424 -0.36 16.56 -19.30
C THR A 424 -0.83 15.19 -18.81
N VAL A 425 -2.06 14.84 -19.18
CA VAL A 425 -2.68 13.54 -18.87
C VAL A 425 -2.51 12.59 -20.05
N ILE A 426 -1.64 11.60 -19.90
CA ILE A 426 -1.40 10.55 -20.90
C ILE A 426 -2.27 9.33 -20.57
N ARG A 427 -2.90 8.73 -21.59
CA ARG A 427 -3.58 7.44 -21.46
C ARG A 427 -2.66 6.35 -22.03
N PRO A 428 -2.16 5.41 -21.20
CA PRO A 428 -1.31 4.34 -21.71
C PRO A 428 -2.09 3.38 -22.62
N PRO A 429 -1.41 2.72 -23.58
CA PRO A 429 -2.02 1.71 -24.44
C PRO A 429 -2.42 0.46 -23.65
N VAL A 430 -3.29 -0.35 -24.24
CA VAL A 430 -3.75 -1.61 -23.65
C VAL A 430 -2.55 -2.55 -23.39
N PRO A 431 -2.50 -3.24 -22.23
CA PRO A 431 -1.43 -4.18 -21.91
C PRO A 431 -1.38 -5.38 -22.87
N LEU A 432 -0.18 -5.91 -23.09
CA LEU A 432 0.13 -7.05 -23.97
C LEU A 432 0.31 -8.37 -23.22
N ILE A 433 0.28 -8.37 -21.88
CA ILE A 433 0.29 -9.59 -21.07
C ILE A 433 -0.87 -10.53 -21.44
N PRO A 434 -0.60 -11.83 -21.73
CA PRO A 434 -1.64 -12.81 -22.05
C PRO A 434 -2.66 -13.01 -20.91
N ASP A 435 -3.95 -13.14 -21.26
CA ASP A 435 -5.03 -13.30 -20.28
C ASP A 435 -4.98 -14.65 -19.51
N ASP A 436 -4.25 -15.65 -20.03
CA ASP A 436 -3.98 -16.94 -19.38
C ASP A 436 -2.81 -16.89 -18.39
N HIS A 437 -2.00 -15.82 -18.40
CA HIS A 437 -0.95 -15.63 -17.41
C HIS A 437 -1.55 -15.39 -16.01
N PRO A 438 -1.08 -16.10 -14.96
CA PRO A 438 -1.62 -15.93 -13.62
C PRO A 438 -1.26 -14.56 -13.05
N LEU A 439 -2.28 -13.77 -12.69
CA LEU A 439 -2.17 -12.54 -11.90
C LEU A 439 -3.04 -12.70 -10.65
N TRP A 440 -2.53 -13.42 -9.64
CA TRP A 440 -3.32 -13.76 -8.44
C TRP A 440 -3.88 -12.52 -7.73
N MET A 441 -3.16 -11.40 -7.83
CA MET A 441 -3.57 -10.06 -7.40
C MET A 441 -3.31 -9.05 -8.52
N SER A 442 -3.87 -7.84 -8.36
CA SER A 442 -3.85 -6.77 -9.36
C SER A 442 -4.46 -7.19 -10.71
N SER A 443 -4.23 -6.42 -11.76
CA SER A 443 -4.78 -6.64 -13.11
C SER A 443 -3.71 -6.48 -14.19
N LYS A 444 -4.07 -6.71 -15.46
CA LYS A 444 -3.15 -6.52 -16.59
C LYS A 444 -2.54 -5.11 -16.69
N TRP A 445 -3.13 -4.11 -16.03
CA TRP A 445 -2.63 -2.74 -15.97
C TRP A 445 -1.32 -2.55 -15.16
N LEU A 446 -0.68 -3.62 -14.68
CA LEU A 446 0.72 -3.56 -14.21
C LEU A 446 1.70 -3.03 -15.28
N SER A 447 1.34 -3.02 -16.57
CA SER A 447 2.15 -2.37 -17.63
C SER A 447 2.42 -0.88 -17.39
N MET A 448 1.51 -0.16 -16.71
CA MET A 448 1.68 1.25 -16.34
C MET A 448 2.18 1.45 -14.90
N ASN A 449 2.47 0.37 -14.16
CA ASN A 449 3.07 0.40 -12.82
C ASN A 449 4.60 0.56 -12.92
N VAL A 450 5.02 1.60 -13.65
CA VAL A 450 6.43 1.89 -13.95
C VAL A 450 7.12 2.63 -12.81
N LEU A 451 8.45 2.51 -12.75
CA LEU A 451 9.31 3.26 -11.85
C LEU A 451 10.15 4.26 -12.66
N MET A 452 10.03 5.55 -12.36
CA MET A 452 10.93 6.56 -12.92
C MET A 452 12.26 6.56 -12.15
N LEU A 453 13.38 6.47 -12.86
CA LEU A 453 14.73 6.65 -12.32
C LEU A 453 15.14 8.13 -12.37
N ASP A 454 14.66 8.87 -13.36
CA ASP A 454 14.56 10.33 -13.41
C ASP A 454 13.46 10.71 -14.42
N GLU A 455 13.19 12.00 -14.63
CA GLU A 455 12.20 12.50 -15.61
C GLU A 455 12.38 11.98 -17.07
N LYS A 456 13.55 11.42 -17.41
CA LYS A 456 13.90 10.95 -18.76
C LYS A 456 14.31 9.48 -18.81
N ARG A 457 14.29 8.74 -17.70
CA ARG A 457 14.54 7.29 -17.64
C ARG A 457 13.43 6.57 -16.88
N VAL A 458 12.73 5.66 -17.56
CA VAL A 458 11.66 4.83 -16.98
C VAL A 458 12.03 3.35 -17.01
N MET A 459 11.87 2.65 -15.89
CA MET A 459 11.91 1.19 -15.84
C MET A 459 10.54 0.63 -16.19
N VAL A 460 10.49 -0.21 -17.23
CA VAL A 460 9.27 -0.67 -17.89
C VAL A 460 9.38 -2.13 -18.32
N ASP A 461 8.25 -2.83 -18.39
CA ASP A 461 8.23 -4.28 -18.65
C ASP A 461 8.71 -4.56 -20.09
N ALA A 462 9.70 -5.44 -20.21
CA ALA A 462 10.36 -5.76 -21.47
C ALA A 462 9.40 -6.33 -22.54
N ASN A 463 8.28 -6.94 -22.15
CA ASN A 463 7.28 -7.48 -23.06
C ASN A 463 6.22 -6.45 -23.48
N GLU A 464 6.03 -5.36 -22.71
CA GLU A 464 5.02 -4.33 -22.94
C GLU A 464 5.47 -3.30 -24.01
N THR A 465 5.73 -3.79 -25.22
CA THR A 465 6.28 -2.99 -26.33
C THR A 465 5.39 -1.81 -26.78
N SER A 466 4.09 -1.84 -26.49
CA SER A 466 3.15 -0.74 -26.78
C SER A 466 3.43 0.48 -25.89
N ILE A 467 3.54 0.30 -24.57
CA ILE A 467 3.84 1.40 -23.64
C ILE A 467 5.31 1.84 -23.72
N GLN A 468 6.24 0.94 -24.06
CA GLN A 468 7.62 1.33 -24.39
C GLN A 468 7.66 2.40 -25.50
N LYS A 469 6.96 2.17 -26.62
CA LYS A 469 6.87 3.13 -27.73
C LYS A 469 6.22 4.45 -27.31
N MET A 470 5.26 4.42 -26.39
CA MET A 470 4.66 5.63 -25.82
C MET A 470 5.70 6.47 -25.08
N PHE A 471 6.53 5.86 -24.23
CA PHE A 471 7.62 6.58 -23.54
C PHE A 471 8.70 7.08 -24.51
N GLU A 472 9.10 6.25 -25.48
CA GLU A 472 10.06 6.63 -26.53
C GLU A 472 9.58 7.86 -27.30
N ASN A 473 8.29 7.92 -27.67
CA ASN A 473 7.66 9.09 -28.31
C ASN A 473 7.55 10.34 -27.41
N LEU A 474 7.54 10.17 -26.09
CA LEU A 474 7.59 11.26 -25.10
C LEU A 474 9.04 11.74 -24.83
N GLY A 475 10.04 11.16 -25.48
CA GLY A 475 11.45 11.44 -25.22
C GLY A 475 11.94 10.89 -23.88
N ILE A 476 11.32 9.82 -23.38
CA ILE A 476 11.68 9.12 -22.14
C ILE A 476 12.31 7.79 -22.52
N SER A 477 13.56 7.59 -22.08
CA SER A 477 14.35 6.39 -22.36
C SER A 477 13.86 5.20 -21.54
N THR A 478 13.68 4.06 -22.20
CA THR A 478 13.06 2.85 -21.65
C THR A 478 14.11 1.84 -21.18
N ILE A 479 14.20 1.64 -19.86
CA ILE A 479 15.02 0.60 -19.23
C ILE A 479 14.15 -0.66 -19.13
N LYS A 480 14.37 -1.58 -20.06
CA LYS A 480 13.49 -2.72 -20.32
C LYS A 480 13.89 -3.89 -19.43
N VAL A 481 13.02 -4.28 -18.51
CA VAL A 481 13.24 -5.37 -17.55
C VAL A 481 12.08 -6.35 -17.61
N ASN A 482 12.33 -7.65 -17.61
CA ASN A 482 11.27 -8.66 -17.56
C ASN A 482 11.00 -9.05 -16.10
N ILE A 483 9.79 -8.77 -15.62
CA ILE A 483 9.30 -9.17 -14.29
C ILE A 483 7.99 -9.97 -14.38
N ARG A 484 7.80 -10.70 -15.50
CA ARG A 484 6.53 -11.35 -15.83
C ARG A 484 6.01 -12.30 -14.75
N HIS A 485 6.85 -13.11 -14.11
CA HIS A 485 6.41 -14.01 -13.03
C HIS A 485 6.30 -13.29 -11.69
N ALA A 486 7.09 -12.25 -11.46
CA ALA A 486 6.96 -11.34 -10.32
C ALA A 486 5.65 -10.53 -10.36
N ASN A 487 5.16 -10.13 -11.53
CA ASN A 487 3.86 -9.48 -11.72
C ASN A 487 2.69 -10.32 -11.15
N SER A 488 2.79 -11.66 -11.18
CA SER A 488 1.76 -12.55 -10.62
C SER A 488 1.53 -12.36 -9.11
N LEU A 489 2.53 -11.84 -8.39
CA LEU A 489 2.47 -11.52 -6.97
C LEU A 489 1.81 -10.15 -6.68
N GLY A 490 1.28 -9.48 -7.72
CA GLY A 490 0.35 -8.35 -7.57
C GLY A 490 0.91 -6.96 -7.90
N GLY A 491 2.15 -6.85 -8.38
CA GLY A 491 2.81 -5.55 -8.51
C GLY A 491 3.82 -5.50 -9.64
N GLY A 492 4.01 -4.31 -10.21
CA GLY A 492 5.06 -3.97 -11.17
C GLY A 492 6.19 -3.19 -10.48
N PHE A 493 7.02 -2.48 -11.25
CA PHE A 493 8.22 -1.82 -10.72
C PHE A 493 7.97 -0.84 -9.58
N HIS A 494 6.84 -0.12 -9.62
CA HIS A 494 6.50 0.82 -8.55
C HIS A 494 6.11 0.09 -7.26
N CYS A 495 5.27 -0.96 -7.34
CA CYS A 495 4.91 -1.76 -6.16
C CYS A 495 6.12 -2.49 -5.55
N TRP A 496 6.95 -3.11 -6.42
CA TRP A 496 8.16 -3.84 -6.02
C TRP A 496 9.26 -2.98 -5.39
N THR A 497 9.09 -1.65 -5.35
CA THR A 497 10.07 -0.71 -4.81
C THR A 497 9.51 0.30 -3.82
N CYS A 498 10.37 0.81 -2.94
CA CYS A 498 10.14 2.04 -2.19
C CYS A 498 11.39 2.91 -2.38
N ASP A 499 11.24 4.08 -3.02
CA ASP A 499 12.35 5.02 -3.25
C ASP A 499 12.65 5.80 -1.98
N ILE A 500 13.85 5.59 -1.46
CA ILE A 500 14.29 6.14 -0.19
C ILE A 500 14.95 7.50 -0.38
N ARG A 501 15.72 7.65 -1.46
CA ARG A 501 16.37 8.91 -1.79
C ARG A 501 16.26 9.24 -3.26
N ARG A 502 15.77 10.44 -3.54
CA ARG A 502 15.82 11.10 -4.83
C ARG A 502 16.45 12.48 -4.68
N ARG A 503 17.25 12.90 -5.65
CA ARG A 503 17.97 14.17 -5.62
C ARG A 503 17.10 15.32 -6.10
N GLY A 504 16.38 15.93 -5.16
CA GLY A 504 15.55 17.10 -5.42
C GLY A 504 15.19 17.86 -4.15
N THR A 505 14.18 18.73 -4.25
CA THR A 505 13.72 19.60 -3.16
C THR A 505 12.20 19.64 -3.10
N LEU A 506 11.64 20.03 -1.96
CA LEU A 506 10.19 20.17 -1.81
C LEU A 506 9.65 21.32 -2.67
N GLN A 507 8.94 20.99 -3.74
CA GLN A 507 8.30 21.94 -4.65
C GLN A 507 6.78 21.74 -4.68
N SER A 508 6.06 22.72 -5.23
CA SER A 508 4.66 22.56 -5.63
C SER A 508 4.61 22.33 -7.14
N TYR A 509 3.70 21.47 -7.60
CA TYR A 509 3.44 21.25 -9.02
C TYR A 509 1.94 21.33 -9.34
N PHE A 510 1.10 21.71 -8.37
CA PHE A 510 -0.36 21.64 -8.44
C PHE A 510 -0.97 22.95 -7.93
N ASP A 511 -0.72 24.03 -8.69
CA ASP A 511 -1.23 25.38 -8.48
C ASP A 511 -1.91 25.91 -9.76
#